data_AF-A0A9D1KJJ4-F1
#
_entry.id   AF-A0A9D1KJJ4-F1
#
_cell.length_a   1.000
_cell.length_b   1.000
_cell.length_c   1.000
_cell.angle_alpha   90.00
_cell.angle_beta   90.00
_cell.angle_gamma   90.00
#
_symmetry.space_group_name_H-M   'P 1'
#
loop_
_entity.id
_entity.type
_entity.pdbx_description
1 polymer ?
#
loop_
_entity_poly.entity_id
_entity_poly.type
_entity_poly.pdbx_seq_one_letter_code
_entity_poly.pdbx_strand_id
1 'polypeptide(L)' 'MKNSSVFYVTVDDVTFPAEFASGSGADALRELLAGGDLTISMEDYGGFEKVGHLGQELPTGRCT' A
#
# COMPACT_ATOMS: atom_id res chain seq x y z
N MET A 1 3.65 -11.03 -18.27
CA MET A 1 3.01 -10.57 -17.02
C MET A 1 3.09 -9.05 -17.02
N LYS A 2 1.97 -8.33 -16.86
CA LYS A 2 2.02 -6.86 -16.80
C LYS A 2 2.51 -6.50 -15.39
N ASN A 3 3.76 -6.04 -15.27
CA ASN A 3 4.21 -5.33 -14.08
C ASN A 3 3.49 -3.97 -14.07
N SER A 4 2.31 -3.92 -13.45
CA SER A 4 1.63 -2.65 -13.21
C SER A 4 2.47 -1.86 -12.21
N SER A 5 3.07 -0.77 -12.69
CA SER A 5 3.89 0.13 -11.88
C SER A 5 3.05 1.03 -10.96
N VAL A 6 1.73 1.04 -11.15
CA VAL A 6 0.78 1.92 -10.46
C VAL A 6 -0.25 1.06 -9.75
N PHE A 7 -0.60 1.46 -8.53
CA PHE A 7 -1.81 1.04 -7.82
C PHE A 7 -2.68 2.26 -7.54
N TYR A 8 -3.92 2.01 -7.13
CA TYR A 8 -4.87 3.07 -6.82
C TYR A 8 -5.21 3.01 -5.35
N VAL A 9 -5.36 4.18 -4.75
CA VAL A 9 -5.89 4.32 -3.41
C VAL A 9 -7.18 5.13 -3.54
N THR A 10 -8.23 4.65 -2.90
CA THR A 10 -9.53 5.32 -2.89
C THR A 10 -9.89 5.65 -1.46
N VAL A 11 -10.19 6.93 -1.22
CA VAL A 11 -10.69 7.45 0.06
C VAL A 11 -12.02 8.11 -0.24
N ASP A 12 -13.08 7.58 0.37
CA ASP A 12 -14.47 7.90 0.01
C ASP A 12 -14.69 7.76 -1.51
N ASP A 13 -15.04 8.86 -2.19
CA ASP A 13 -15.27 8.88 -3.64
C ASP A 13 -14.06 9.36 -4.46
N VAL A 14 -12.91 9.56 -3.81
CA VAL A 14 -11.71 10.12 -4.44
C VAL A 14 -10.64 9.05 -4.63
N THR A 15 -10.33 8.76 -5.89
CA THR A 15 -9.25 7.82 -6.26
C THR A 15 -8.01 8.56 -6.73
N PHE A 16 -6.85 8.18 -6.19
CA PHE A 16 -5.54 8.70 -6.58
C PHE A 16 -4.61 7.56 -7.02
N PRO A 17 -3.85 7.75 -8.12
CA PRO A 17 -2.83 6.80 -8.54
C PRO A 17 -1.56 6.97 -7.71
N ALA A 18 -0.88 5.87 -7.42
CA ALA A 18 0.40 5.84 -6.76
C ALA A 18 1.34 4.84 -7.46
N GLU A 19 2.60 5.21 -7.63
CA GLU A 19 3.61 4.32 -8.19
C GLU A 19 4.22 3.43 -7.10
N PHE A 20 4.44 2.15 -7.41
CA PHE A 20 5.24 1.29 -6.54
C PHE A 20 6.68 1.76 -6.52
N ALA A 21 7.22 1.99 -5.33
CA ALA A 21 8.65 2.19 -5.14
C ALA A 21 9.44 0.88 -5.43
N SER A 22 10.76 0.98 -5.50
CA SER A 22 11.62 -0.20 -5.48
C SER A 22 11.83 -0.70 -4.04
N GLY A 23 11.89 -2.02 -3.87
CA GLY A 23 12.27 -2.64 -2.60
C GLY A 23 11.28 -3.70 -2.11
N SER A 24 11.73 -4.52 -1.16
CA SER A 24 11.02 -5.72 -0.70
C SER A 24 9.62 -5.44 -0.14
N GLY A 25 9.42 -4.30 0.52
CA GLY A 25 8.11 -3.90 1.02
C GLY A 25 7.13 -3.55 -0.10
N ALA A 26 7.58 -2.81 -1.12
CA ALA A 26 6.75 -2.46 -2.27
C ALA A 26 6.44 -3.68 -3.14
N ASP A 27 7.39 -4.60 -3.28
CA ASP A 27 7.20 -5.87 -3.97
C ASP A 27 6.14 -6.73 -3.27
N ALA A 28 6.23 -6.87 -1.95
CA ALA A 28 5.26 -7.61 -1.15
C ALA A 28 3.87 -6.96 -1.16
N LEU A 29 3.77 -5.63 -1.12
CA LEU A 29 2.49 -4.93 -1.25
C LEU A 29 1.83 -5.18 -2.62
N ARG A 30 2.63 -5.20 -3.68
CA ARG A 30 2.13 -5.50 -5.04
C ARG A 30 1.61 -6.93 -5.15
N GLU A 31 2.31 -7.89 -4.53
CA GLU A 31 1.84 -9.29 -4.46
C GLU A 31 0.54 -9.42 -3.67
N LEU A 32 0.42 -8.70 -2.55
CA LEU A 32 -0.83 -8.65 -1.77
C LEU A 32 -2.00 -8.14 -2.62
N LEU A 33 -1.82 -7.02 -3.32
CA LEU A 33 -2.87 -6.43 -4.17
C LEU A 33 -3.15 -7.25 -5.43
N ALA A 34 -2.25 -8.14 -5.85
CA ALA A 34 -2.54 -9.10 -6.92
C ALA A 34 -3.63 -10.11 -6.52
N GLY A 35 -3.88 -10.29 -5.21
CA GLY A 35 -4.98 -11.10 -4.68
C GLY A 35 -6.34 -10.40 -4.75
N GLY A 36 -6.38 -9.10 -4.99
CA GLY A 36 -7.60 -8.27 -5.03
C GLY A 36 -7.44 -6.97 -4.25
N ASP A 37 -8.49 -6.15 -4.29
CA ASP A 37 -8.52 -4.87 -3.59
C ASP A 37 -8.50 -5.07 -2.07
N LEU A 38 -7.79 -4.18 -1.37
CA LEU A 38 -7.70 -4.19 0.08
C LEU A 38 -8.38 -2.94 0.65
N THR A 39 -9.38 -3.14 1.49
CA THR A 39 -10.03 -2.07 2.26
C THR A 39 -9.55 -2.11 3.70
N ILE A 40 -9.01 -1.00 4.18
CA ILE A 40 -8.54 -0.85 5.56
C ILE A 40 -9.25 0.30 6.26
N SER A 41 -9.43 0.19 7.57
CA SER A 41 -9.80 1.33 8.40
C SER A 41 -8.56 2.15 8.72
N MET A 42 -8.63 3.46 8.55
CA MET A 42 -7.51 4.37 8.77
C MET A 42 -7.85 5.45 9.80
N GLU A 43 -6.87 5.85 10.59
CA GLU A 43 -6.96 6.88 11.63
C GLU A 43 -5.97 8.01 11.36
N ASP A 44 -6.26 9.21 11.89
CA ASP A 44 -5.35 10.35 11.81
C ASP A 44 -4.15 10.17 12.74
N TYR A 45 -2.95 10.36 12.20
CA TYR A 45 -1.70 10.34 12.94
C TYR A 45 -0.90 11.61 12.66
N GLY A 46 -0.49 12.29 13.73
CA GLY A 46 0.31 13.53 13.65
C GLY A 46 -0.37 14.71 12.93
N GLY A 47 -1.68 14.62 12.62
CA GLY A 47 -2.45 15.67 11.94
C GLY A 47 -2.23 15.76 10.42
N PHE A 48 -1.40 14.89 9.84
CA PHE A 48 -1.09 14.87 8.40
C PHE A 48 -1.21 13.48 7.78
N GLU A 49 -0.97 12.42 8.55
CA GLU A 49 -0.92 11.05 8.03
C GLU A 49 -2.23 10.32 8.34
N LYS A 50 -2.70 9.51 7.39
CA LYS A 50 -3.70 8.48 7.66
C LYS A 50 -2.97 7.15 7.79
N VAL A 51 -3.23 6.41 8.85
CA VAL A 51 -2.56 5.12 9.13
C VAL A 51 -3.57 4.02 9.41
N GLY A 52 -3.28 2.80 8.97
CA GLY A 52 -4.16 1.65 9.18
C GLY A 52 -3.41 0.34 9.04
N HIS A 53 -3.95 -0.73 9.63
CA HIS A 53 -3.34 -2.06 9.58
C HIS A 53 -3.70 -2.79 8.29
N LEU A 54 -2.72 -3.42 7.64
CA LEU A 54 -2.91 -4.26 6.44
C LEU A 54 -3.38 -5.69 6.77
N GLY A 55 -3.55 -6.03 8.05
CA GLY A 55 -3.90 -7.38 8.50
C GLY A 55 -2.75 -8.39 8.48
N GLN A 56 -1.57 -8.00 7.98
CA GLN A 56 -0.34 -8.78 8.00
C GLN A 56 0.89 -7.88 8.01
N GLU A 57 2.03 -8.45 8.40
CA GLU A 57 3.32 -7.76 8.32
C GLU A 57 3.92 -7.90 6.93
N LEU A 58 4.41 -6.79 6.38
CA LEU A 58 5.20 -6.80 5.16
C LEU A 58 6.69 -6.63 5.50
N PRO A 59 7.59 -7.11 4.64
CA PRO A 59 9.03 -6.92 4.83
C PRO A 59 9.37 -5.42 4.90
N THR A 60 9.75 -4.95 6.08
CA THR A 60 10.38 -3.64 6.26
C THR A 60 11.85 -3.83 5.93
N GLY A 61 12.36 -3.16 4.89
CA GLY A 61 13.75 -3.32 4.47
C GLY A 61 14.70 -3.22 5.67
N ARG A 62 15.49 -4.27 5.91
CA ARG A 62 16.50 -4.27 6.96
C ARG A 62 17.69 -3.45 6.44
N CYS A 63 18.04 -2.36 7.12
CA CYS A 63 19.43 -1.89 7.09
C CYS A 63 20.27 -3.00 7.72
N THR A 64 21.03 -3.74 6.92
CA THR A 64 22.09 -4.63 7.41
C THR A 64 23.30 -3.83 7.83
#